data_AF-A0A7X7B098-F1
#
_entry.id   AF-A0A7X7B098-F1
#
_cell.length_a   1.000
_cell.length_b   1.000
_cell.length_c   1.000
_cell.angle_alpha   90.00
_cell.angle_beta   90.00
_cell.angle_gamma   90.00
#
_symmetry.space_group_name_H-M   'P 1'
#
loop_
_entity.id
_entity.type
_entity.pdbx_description
1 polymer ?
#
loop_
_entity_poly.entity_id
_entity_poly.type
_entity_poly.pdbx_seq_one_letter_code
_entity_poly.pdbx_strand_id
1 'polypeptide(L)' 'IFKGYTNEELDANDLKEGDMIEAVFNGPVLMIYPVQGGAKIIRVF' A
#
# COMPACT_ATOMS: atom_id res chain seq x y z
N ILE A 1 1.97 -3.77 -6.28
CA ILE A 1 2.76 -3.35 -5.09
C ILE A 1 4.18 -3.21 -5.59
N PHE A 2 4.98 -2.25 -5.10
CA PHE A 2 6.32 -1.97 -5.66
C PHE A 2 7.39 -1.97 -4.58
N LYS A 3 8.63 -2.34 -4.96
CA LYS A 3 9.79 -2.27 -4.07
C LYS A 3 10.34 -0.84 -4.00
N GLY A 4 10.10 -0.16 -2.89
CA GLY A 4 10.53 1.22 -2.67
C GLY A 4 10.17 2.16 -3.83
N TYR A 5 11.16 2.90 -4.32
CA TYR A 5 11.01 3.80 -5.47
C TYR A 5 11.41 3.19 -6.82
N THR A 6 11.48 1.86 -6.91
CA THR A 6 11.71 1.17 -8.18
C THR A 6 10.40 0.90 -8.93
N ASN A 7 10.54 0.42 -10.17
CA ASN A 7 9.43 -0.10 -10.97
C ASN A 7 9.32 -1.63 -10.86
N GLU A 8 9.98 -2.24 -9.88
CA GLU A 8 9.89 -3.67 -9.61
C GLU A 8 8.57 -3.96 -8.88
N GLU A 9 7.69 -4.74 -9.51
CA GLU A 9 6.45 -5.19 -8.92
C GLU A 9 6.70 -6.35 -7.96
N LEU A 10 6.05 -6.28 -6.80
CA LEU A 10 6.01 -7.33 -5.78
C LEU A 10 4.64 -7.99 -5.79
N ASP A 11 4.63 -9.31 -5.56
CA ASP A 11 3.39 -10.04 -5.33
C ASP A 11 2.85 -9.70 -3.93
N ALA A 12 1.54 -9.78 -3.75
CA ALA A 12 0.93 -9.52 -2.45
C ALA A 12 1.39 -10.51 -1.38
N ASN A 13 1.77 -11.74 -1.77
CA ASN A 13 2.29 -12.75 -0.87
C ASN A 13 3.72 -12.46 -0.37
N ASP A 14 4.42 -11.52 -1.01
CA ASP A 14 5.76 -11.11 -0.58
C ASP A 14 5.71 -10.13 0.60
N LEU A 15 4.55 -9.53 0.88
CA LEU A 15 4.33 -8.67 2.04
C LEU A 15 4.40 -9.46 3.34
N LYS A 16 5.12 -8.91 4.32
CA LYS A 16 5.27 -9.51 5.63
C LYS A 16 4.84 -8.54 6.72
N GLU A 17 4.40 -9.11 7.83
CA GLU A 17 4.15 -8.31 9.03
C GLU A 17 5.45 -7.65 9.50
N GLY A 18 5.39 -6.35 9.78
CA GLY A 18 6.53 -5.54 10.17
C GLY A 18 7.14 -4.72 9.02
N ASP A 19 6.75 -4.97 7.77
CA ASP A 19 7.21 -4.17 6.63
C ASP A 19 6.72 -2.72 6.76
N MET A 20 7.62 -1.78 6.46
CA MET A 20 7.25 -0.38 6.35
C MET A 20 6.74 -0.10 4.94
N ILE A 21 5.54 0.49 4.84
CA ILE A 21 4.90 0.75 3.55
C ILE A 21 4.48 2.22 3.41
N GLU A 22 4.53 2.71 2.18
CA GLU A 22 3.94 3.98 1.75
C GLU A 22 2.75 3.67 0.84
N ALA A 23 1.54 4.09 1.25
CA ALA A 23 0.32 3.90 0.49
C ALA A 23 -0.18 5.23 -0.10
N VAL A 24 -0.38 5.25 -1.41
CA VAL A 24 -1.01 6.38 -2.11
C VAL A 24 -2.48 6.04 -2.32
N PHE A 25 -3.36 6.72 -1.59
CA PHE A 25 -4.81 6.59 -1.73
C PHE A 25 -5.31 7.44 -2.90
N ASN A 26 -6.31 6.94 -3.63
CA ASN A 26 -6.99 7.71 -4.66
C ASN A 26 -8.49 7.38 -4.63
N GLY A 27 -9.32 8.42 -4.62
CA GLY A 27 -10.77 8.26 -4.58
C GLY A 27 -11.37 8.44 -3.18
N PRO A 28 -12.66 8.13 -3.01
CA PRO A 28 -13.36 8.31 -1.75
C PRO A 28 -12.79 7.37 -0.68
N VAL A 29 -12.60 7.91 0.52
CA VAL A 29 -12.19 7.16 1.71
C VAL A 29 -13.38 7.09 2.65
N LEU A 30 -13.67 5.90 3.18
CA LEU A 30 -14.69 5.73 4.21
C LEU A 30 -14.11 6.24 5.54
N MET A 31 -14.56 7.42 5.97
CA MET A 31 -14.13 8.05 7.23
C MET A 31 -14.85 7.47 8.46
N ILE A 32 -15.16 6.18 8.46
CA ILE A 32 -15.61 5.43 9.64
C ILE A 32 -14.36 4.86 10.30
N TYR A 33 -14.28 4.83 11.64
CA TYR A 33 -13.09 4.32 12.33
C TYR A 33 -13.13 2.78 12.46
N PRO A 34 -12.04 2.05 12.10
CA PRO A 34 -10.82 2.56 11.47
C PRO A 34 -11.06 2.93 10.01
N VAL A 35 -10.41 4.01 9.57
CA VAL A 35 -10.54 4.54 8.21
C VAL A 35 -10.14 3.48 7.19
N GLN A 36 -10.99 3.26 6.18
CA GLN A 36 -10.74 2.31 5.11
C GLN A 36 -10.77 3.01 3.76
N GLY A 37 -9.78 2.70 2.92
CA GLY A 37 -9.68 3.26 1.58
C GLY A 37 -8.88 2.33 0.68
N GLY A 38 -9.25 2.31 -0.60
CA GLY A 38 -8.46 1.62 -1.63
C GLY A 38 -7.15 2.36 -1.88
N ALA A 39 -6.03 1.63 -1.86
CA ALA A 39 -4.74 2.16 -2.27
C ALA A 39 -4.57 2.02 -3.79
N LYS A 40 -4.17 3.10 -4.46
CA LYS A 40 -3.79 3.08 -5.88
C LYS A 40 -2.38 2.53 -6.07
N ILE A 41 -1.47 2.86 -5.16
CA ILE A 41 -0.07 2.41 -5.16
C ILE A 41 0.32 2.07 -3.73
N ILE A 42 1.04 0.96 -3.56
CA ILE A 42 1.68 0.57 -2.31
C ILE A 42 3.17 0.36 -2.62
N ARG A 43 4.04 1.04 -1.88
CA ARG A 43 5.50 0.88 -1.93
C ARG A 43 5.98 0.25 -0.63
N VAL A 44 6.87 -0.74 -0.71
CA VAL A 44 7.37 -1.53 0.42
C VAL A 44 8.87 -1.30 0.57
N PHE A 45 9.36 -1.08 1.79
CA PHE A 45 10.76 -0.76 2.11
C PHE A 45 11.45 -1.85 2.91
#